data_AF-A0A7C3A763-F1
#
_entry.id   AF-A0A7C3A763-F1
#
_cell.length_a   1.000
_cell.length_b   1.000
_cell.length_c   1.000
_cell.angle_alpha   90.00
_cell.angle_beta   90.00
_cell.angle_gamma   90.00
#
_symmetry.space_group_name_H-M   'P 1'
#
loop_
_entity.id
_entity.type
_entity.pdbx_description
1 polymer ?
#
loop_
_entity_poly.entity_id
_entity_poly.type
_entity_poly.pdbx_seq_one_letter_code
_entity_poly.pdbx_strand_id
1 'polypeptide(L)'
;MPGAVVVRHDDQPELARLLAHLHECRTVEAVWEAIRQLRVRGAPAIGIAAAYGVVLGVQAVPEDDPAALRRRLDEVLTYLATSRPTAVNLFWALARMRQVVQTAPPQTPVPALKTALLREARAIHDQDRALCRAIGRHGAELIANDSGVLTPCNAGGL
;
A
#
# COMPACT_ATOMS: atom_id res chain seq x y z
N MET A 1 19.74 -24.97 -6.05
CA MET A 1 19.54 -23.51 -6.06
C MET A 1 18.27 -23.20 -6.87
N PRO A 2 17.06 -23.22 -6.30
CA PRO A 2 15.86 -23.00 -7.10
C PRO A 2 15.40 -21.53 -7.05
N GLY A 3 15.43 -20.88 -8.22
CA GLY A 3 14.29 -20.13 -8.75
C GLY A 3 14.02 -18.73 -8.20
N ALA A 4 14.89 -17.75 -8.48
CA ALA A 4 14.49 -16.35 -8.44
C ALA A 4 13.51 -16.09 -9.60
N VAL A 5 12.22 -15.97 -9.28
CA VAL A 5 11.20 -15.49 -10.23
C VAL A 5 11.42 -14.00 -10.43
N VAL A 6 12.08 -13.65 -11.55
CA VAL A 6 12.16 -12.27 -12.04
C VAL A 6 10.80 -11.91 -12.63
N VAL A 7 10.02 -11.12 -11.90
CA VAL A 7 8.80 -10.50 -12.44
C VAL A 7 9.24 -9.50 -13.52
N ARG A 8 8.93 -9.82 -14.79
CA ARG A 8 9.31 -9.02 -15.96
C ARG A 8 8.65 -7.64 -15.92
N HIS A 9 9.40 -6.64 -16.38
CA HIS A 9 9.25 -5.20 -16.12
C HIS A 9 8.20 -4.50 -17.03
N ASP A 10 7.47 -5.21 -17.88
CA ASP A 10 6.93 -4.58 -19.09
C ASP A 10 5.45 -4.14 -19.05
N ASP A 11 4.75 -4.19 -17.90
CA ASP A 11 3.32 -3.84 -17.85
C ASP A 11 2.88 -2.83 -16.76
N GLN A 12 3.77 -2.21 -15.98
CA GLN A 12 3.34 -1.45 -14.79
C GLN A 12 4.13 -0.14 -14.49
N PRO A 13 4.07 0.88 -15.36
CA PRO A 13 4.81 2.14 -15.20
C PRO A 13 4.41 2.96 -13.95
N GLU A 14 3.19 2.81 -13.42
CA GLU A 14 2.76 3.52 -12.21
C GLU A 14 3.25 2.87 -10.91
N LEU A 15 3.40 1.54 -10.90
CA LEU A 15 4.06 0.81 -9.80
C LEU A 15 5.55 1.15 -9.75
N ALA A 16 6.21 1.27 -10.91
CA ALA A 16 7.61 1.67 -11.00
C ALA A 16 7.87 3.09 -10.45
N ARG A 17 6.93 4.04 -10.60
CA ARG A 17 7.07 5.41 -10.04
C ARG A 17 6.89 5.48 -8.53
N LEU A 18 6.00 4.68 -7.94
CA LEU A 18 5.89 4.57 -6.47
C LEU A 18 7.09 3.79 -5.90
N LEU A 19 7.52 2.74 -6.60
CA LEU A 19 8.76 2.01 -6.31
C LEU A 19 10.00 2.90 -6.49
N ALA A 20 9.93 3.99 -7.27
CA ALA A 20 11.04 4.95 -7.40
C ALA A 20 11.34 5.73 -6.11
N HIS A 21 10.32 5.97 -5.28
CA HIS A 21 10.51 6.52 -3.93
C HIS A 21 10.72 5.42 -2.87
N LEU A 22 10.24 4.20 -3.13
CA LEU A 22 10.46 3.02 -2.31
C LEU A 22 11.65 2.18 -2.78
N HIS A 23 12.64 2.75 -3.49
CA HIS A 23 13.62 2.07 -4.36
C HIS A 23 14.41 0.88 -3.76
N GLU A 24 14.30 0.60 -2.47
CA GLU A 24 14.95 -0.52 -1.79
C GLU A 24 14.02 -1.40 -0.94
N CYS A 25 12.72 -1.08 -0.86
CA CYS A 25 11.79 -1.84 -0.02
C CYS A 25 11.35 -3.15 -0.70
N ARG A 26 12.19 -4.18 -0.55
CA ARG A 26 11.92 -5.54 -1.04
C ARG A 26 11.31 -6.45 0.02
N THR A 27 11.21 -5.96 1.26
CA THR A 27 10.72 -6.74 2.40
C THR A 27 9.72 -5.93 3.22
N VAL A 28 8.93 -6.63 4.03
CA VAL A 28 7.97 -6.01 4.94
C VAL A 28 8.67 -5.13 5.99
N GLU A 29 9.86 -5.54 6.43
CA GLU A 29 10.71 -4.79 7.38
C GLU A 29 11.20 -3.48 6.78
N ALA A 30 11.58 -3.48 5.51
CA ALA A 30 12.00 -2.25 4.83
C ALA A 30 10.85 -1.24 4.71
N VAL A 31 9.64 -1.71 4.41
CA VAL A 31 8.43 -0.86 4.40
C VAL A 31 8.10 -0.34 5.80
N TRP A 32 8.13 -1.21 6.81
CA TRP A 32 7.92 -0.84 8.20
C TRP A 32 8.88 0.26 8.64
N GLU A 33 10.17 0.09 8.35
CA GLU A 33 11.22 1.05 8.70
C GLU A 33 11.02 2.37 7.95
N ALA A 34 10.64 2.31 6.67
CA ALA A 34 10.39 3.51 5.88
C ALA A 34 9.23 4.34 6.44
N ILE A 35 8.16 3.69 6.91
CA ILE A 35 7.04 4.35 7.58
C ILE A 35 7.49 4.90 8.94
N ARG A 36 8.20 4.10 9.74
CA ARG A 36 8.64 4.44 11.11
C ARG A 36 9.62 5.62 11.15
N GLN A 37 10.54 5.68 10.19
CA GLN A 37 11.58 6.71 10.05
C GLN A 37 11.11 7.94 9.25
N LEU A 38 9.83 8.01 8.88
CA LEU A 38 9.26 9.12 8.10
C LEU A 38 9.89 9.29 6.70
N ARG A 39 10.53 8.25 6.17
CA ARG A 39 10.94 8.18 4.75
C ARG A 39 9.71 8.11 3.85
N VAL A 40 8.67 7.42 4.31
CA VAL A 40 7.29 7.54 3.80
C VAL A 40 6.49 8.36 4.79
N ARG A 41 5.97 9.50 4.34
CA ARG A 41 5.20 10.44 5.16
C ARG A 41 4.06 11.06 4.36
N GLY A 42 3.09 11.61 5.07
CA GLY A 42 1.79 11.97 4.53
C GLY A 42 0.79 10.84 4.77
N ALA A 43 -0.41 11.18 5.27
CA ALA A 43 -1.38 10.19 5.70
C ALA A 43 -1.73 9.18 4.59
N PRO A 44 -2.03 9.60 3.33
CA PRO A 44 -2.35 8.64 2.28
C PRO A 44 -1.16 7.75 1.87
N ALA A 45 0.03 8.34 1.71
CA ALA A 45 1.24 7.62 1.34
C ALA A 45 1.59 6.49 2.33
N ILE A 46 1.37 6.72 3.63
CA ILE A 46 1.55 5.69 4.67
C ILE A 46 0.60 4.51 4.45
N GLY A 47 -0.69 4.77 4.17
CA GLY A 47 -1.67 3.73 3.90
C GLY A 47 -1.32 2.92 2.65
N ILE A 48 -0.94 3.60 1.57
CA ILE A 48 -0.53 2.98 0.31
C ILE A 48 0.71 2.09 0.53
N ALA A 49 1.74 2.61 1.19
CA ALA A 49 2.96 1.85 1.48
C ALA A 49 2.66 0.61 2.32
N ALA A 50 1.80 0.72 3.33
CA ALA A 50 1.40 -0.42 4.14
C ALA A 50 0.66 -1.50 3.33
N ALA A 51 -0.23 -1.11 2.42
CA ALA A 51 -0.91 -2.06 1.53
C ALA A 51 0.08 -2.85 0.66
N TYR A 52 1.06 -2.17 0.06
CA TYR A 52 2.14 -2.86 -0.66
C TYR A 52 3.04 -3.69 0.25
N GLY A 53 3.29 -3.23 1.49
CA GLY A 53 3.99 -4.01 2.51
C GLY A 53 3.31 -5.33 2.84
N VAL A 54 1.97 -5.36 2.87
CA VAL A 54 1.21 -6.60 3.03
C VAL A 54 1.46 -7.55 1.87
N VAL A 55 1.41 -7.05 0.64
CA VAL A 55 1.68 -7.85 -0.56
C VAL A 55 3.07 -8.47 -0.50
N LEU A 56 4.10 -7.68 -0.17
CA LEU A 56 5.48 -8.16 0.00
C LEU A 56 5.57 -9.22 1.10
N GLY A 57 4.94 -9.00 2.24
CA GLY A 57 5.02 -9.87 3.42
C GLY A 57 4.43 -11.27 3.23
N VAL A 58 3.54 -11.45 2.25
CA VAL A 58 2.91 -12.75 1.93
C VAL A 58 3.51 -13.43 0.69
N GLN A 59 4.43 -12.80 -0.05
CA GLN A 59 4.93 -13.35 -1.31
C GLN A 59 5.60 -14.72 -1.16
N ALA A 60 6.37 -14.92 -0.08
CA ALA A 60 7.14 -16.13 0.17
C ALA A 60 6.29 -17.32 0.68
N VAL A 61 4.98 -17.14 0.91
CA VAL A 61 4.10 -18.22 1.36
C VAL A 61 3.92 -19.27 0.25
N PRO A 62 4.07 -20.57 0.54
CA PRO A 62 3.80 -21.65 -0.42
C PRO A 62 2.39 -21.59 -1.02
N GLU A 63 2.24 -22.00 -2.28
CA GLU A 63 0.98 -21.87 -3.03
C GLU A 63 -0.08 -22.92 -2.65
N ASP A 64 0.34 -23.98 -1.98
CA ASP A 64 -0.47 -25.13 -1.57
C ASP A 64 -0.97 -25.05 -0.11
N ASP A 65 -0.63 -23.99 0.62
CA ASP A 65 -1.06 -23.81 2.02
C ASP A 65 -1.83 -22.48 2.25
N PRO A 66 -3.15 -22.46 1.99
CA PRO A 66 -4.01 -21.32 2.30
C PRO A 66 -4.04 -20.94 3.80
N ALA A 67 -3.83 -21.90 4.69
CA ALA A 67 -3.83 -21.64 6.13
C ALA A 67 -2.54 -20.89 6.54
N ALA A 68 -1.39 -21.26 5.97
CA ALA A 68 -0.16 -20.49 6.12
C ALA A 68 -0.30 -19.05 5.60
N LEU A 69 -0.99 -18.84 4.48
CA LEU A 69 -1.21 -17.48 3.98
C LEU A 69 -2.03 -16.64 4.96
N ARG A 70 -3.09 -17.20 5.54
CA ARG A 70 -3.92 -16.48 6.53
C ARG A 70 -3.13 -16.13 7.80
N ARG A 71 -2.36 -17.08 8.35
CA ARG A 71 -1.48 -16.81 9.50
C ARG A 71 -0.45 -15.73 9.18
N ARG A 72 0.23 -15.85 8.04
CA ARG A 72 1.26 -14.89 7.62
C ARG A 72 0.68 -13.50 7.38
N LEU A 73 -0.52 -13.43 6.81
CA LEU A 73 -1.24 -12.17 6.65
C LEU A 73 -1.47 -11.51 8.02
N ASP A 74 -1.98 -12.23 9.01
CA ASP A 74 -2.23 -11.69 10.35
C ASP A 74 -0.96 -11.18 11.04
N GLU A 75 0.15 -11.92 10.91
CA GLU A 75 1.47 -11.48 11.39
C GLU A 75 1.91 -10.17 10.73
N VAL A 76 1.84 -10.10 9.39
CA VAL A 76 2.26 -8.94 8.61
C VAL A 76 1.41 -7.71 8.92
N LEU A 77 0.08 -7.88 9.02
CA LEU A 77 -0.84 -6.81 9.39
C LEU A 77 -0.51 -6.26 10.78
N THR A 78 -0.30 -7.16 11.75
CA THR A 78 0.03 -6.78 13.14
C THR A 78 1.38 -6.06 13.19
N TYR A 79 2.38 -6.58 12.49
CA TYR A 79 3.71 -5.98 12.42
C TYR A 79 3.66 -4.57 11.81
N LEU A 80 3.07 -4.39 10.62
CA LEU A 80 2.96 -3.09 9.96
C LEU A 80 2.18 -2.05 10.80
N ALA A 81 1.17 -2.48 11.55
CA ALA A 81 0.40 -1.60 12.44
C ALA A 81 1.27 -0.94 13.54
N THR A 82 2.36 -1.59 13.95
CA THR A 82 3.28 -1.04 14.97
C THR A 82 4.17 0.09 14.44
N SER A 83 4.27 0.27 13.12
CA SER A 83 5.18 1.27 12.53
C SER A 83 4.82 2.70 12.99
N ARG A 84 3.52 3.05 13.00
CA ARG A 84 3.01 4.36 13.46
C ARG A 84 1.59 4.24 14.03
N PRO A 85 1.42 3.99 15.35
CA PRO A 85 0.13 3.66 15.97
C PRO A 85 -0.97 4.72 15.88
N THR A 86 -0.64 5.97 15.54
CA THR A 86 -1.61 7.07 15.39
C THR A 86 -1.99 7.37 13.94
N ALA A 87 -1.36 6.69 12.96
CA ALA A 87 -1.62 6.93 11.55
C ALA A 87 -2.93 6.27 11.11
N VAL A 88 -4.05 7.00 11.11
CA VAL A 88 -5.37 6.45 10.76
C VAL A 88 -5.39 5.75 9.39
N ASN A 89 -4.77 6.34 8.37
CA ASN A 89 -4.71 5.76 7.02
C ASN A 89 -3.91 4.43 6.96
N LEU A 90 -2.98 4.19 7.88
CA LEU A 90 -2.30 2.89 8.03
C LEU A 90 -3.34 1.81 8.36
N PHE A 91 -4.09 2.02 9.44
CA PHE A 91 -5.09 1.06 9.90
C PHE A 91 -6.22 0.87 8.90
N TRP A 92 -6.67 1.94 8.24
CA TRP A 92 -7.66 1.86 7.17
C TRP A 92 -7.18 0.94 6.03
N ALA A 93 -5.94 1.11 5.55
CA ALA A 93 -5.40 0.28 4.49
C ALA A 93 -5.23 -1.17 4.94
N LEU A 94 -4.67 -1.41 6.14
CA LEU A 94 -4.50 -2.76 6.70
C LEU A 94 -5.83 -3.50 6.88
N ALA A 95 -6.88 -2.79 7.32
CA ALA A 95 -8.22 -3.36 7.43
C ALA A 95 -8.79 -3.79 6.07
N ARG A 96 -8.59 -2.98 5.02
CA ARG A 96 -8.99 -3.35 3.66
C ARG A 96 -8.24 -4.57 3.14
N MET A 97 -6.93 -4.63 3.36
CA MET A 97 -6.12 -5.79 2.98
C MET A 97 -6.55 -7.07 3.71
N ARG A 98 -6.89 -6.96 5.00
CA ARG A 98 -7.48 -8.06 5.79
C ARG A 98 -8.79 -8.56 5.16
N GLN A 99 -9.67 -7.62 4.79
CA GLN A 99 -11.00 -7.93 4.24
C GLN A 99 -10.93 -8.72 2.92
N VAL A 100 -9.91 -8.50 2.10
CA VAL A 100 -9.70 -9.24 0.84
C VAL A 100 -9.65 -10.75 1.09
N VAL A 101 -8.92 -11.19 2.11
CA VAL A 101 -8.77 -12.62 2.41
C VAL A 101 -9.92 -13.15 3.26
N GLN A 102 -10.50 -12.32 4.14
CA GLN A 102 -11.64 -12.73 4.96
C GLN A 102 -12.91 -12.98 4.16
N THR A 103 -13.13 -12.22 3.08
CA THR A 103 -14.32 -12.36 2.22
C THR A 103 -14.10 -13.29 1.03
N ALA A 104 -12.87 -13.77 0.81
CA ALA A 104 -12.58 -14.73 -0.23
C ALA A 104 -13.24 -16.09 0.08
N PRO A 105 -13.77 -16.81 -0.94
CA PRO A 105 -14.26 -18.17 -0.75
C PRO A 105 -13.24 -19.07 -0.03
N PRO A 106 -13.66 -19.98 0.87
CA PRO A 106 -12.74 -20.79 1.66
C PRO A 106 -11.72 -21.59 0.84
N GLN A 107 -12.10 -22.01 -0.37
CA GLN A 107 -11.29 -22.80 -1.30
C GLN A 107 -10.49 -21.95 -2.30
N THR A 108 -10.37 -20.64 -2.08
CA THR A 108 -9.61 -19.76 -2.98
C THR A 108 -8.13 -20.15 -2.95
N PRO A 109 -7.52 -20.46 -4.10
CA PRO A 109 -6.10 -20.80 -4.17
C PRO A 109 -5.21 -19.65 -3.69
N VAL A 110 -4.08 -19.95 -3.07
CA VAL A 110 -3.10 -18.94 -2.61
C VAL A 110 -2.68 -17.98 -3.74
N PRO A 111 -2.39 -18.40 -4.98
CA PRO A 111 -2.07 -17.48 -6.07
C PRO A 111 -3.18 -16.47 -6.35
N ALA A 112 -4.44 -16.89 -6.25
CA ALA A 112 -5.59 -16.01 -6.43
C ALA A 112 -5.73 -15.01 -5.27
N LEU A 113 -5.44 -15.43 -4.02
CA LEU A 113 -5.41 -14.53 -2.86
C LEU A 113 -4.28 -13.49 -2.97
N LYS A 114 -3.07 -13.91 -3.37
CA LYS A 114 -1.94 -12.98 -3.62
C LYS A 114 -2.29 -11.96 -4.71
N THR A 115 -2.93 -12.41 -5.79
CA THR A 115 -3.39 -11.54 -6.87
C THR A 115 -4.47 -10.56 -6.39
N ALA A 116 -5.43 -11.02 -5.58
CA ALA A 116 -6.47 -10.17 -5.02
C ALA A 116 -5.91 -9.10 -4.08
N LEU A 117 -4.92 -9.45 -3.24
CA LEU A 117 -4.22 -8.49 -2.37
C LEU A 117 -3.48 -7.43 -3.20
N LEU A 118 -2.74 -7.84 -4.24
CA LEU A 118 -2.06 -6.89 -5.13
C LEU A 118 -3.05 -5.95 -5.81
N ARG A 119 -4.18 -6.48 -6.29
CA ARG A 119 -5.24 -5.66 -6.90
C ARG A 119 -5.82 -4.66 -5.90
N GLU A 120 -6.03 -5.06 -4.65
CA GLU A 120 -6.53 -4.15 -3.61
C GLU A 120 -5.52 -3.06 -3.27
N ALA A 121 -4.23 -3.39 -3.14
CA ALA A 121 -3.18 -2.39 -2.92
C ALA A 121 -3.13 -1.35 -4.05
N ARG A 122 -3.29 -1.78 -5.30
CA ARG A 122 -3.42 -0.87 -6.45
C ARG A 122 -4.70 -0.05 -6.39
N ALA A 123 -5.83 -0.66 -6.05
CA ALA A 123 -7.10 0.06 -5.91
C ALA A 123 -7.02 1.17 -4.84
N ILE A 124 -6.37 0.90 -3.70
CA ILE A 124 -6.12 1.92 -2.66
C ILE A 124 -5.31 3.09 -3.24
N HIS A 125 -4.26 2.80 -4.00
CA HIS A 125 -3.40 3.82 -4.62
C HIS A 125 -4.15 4.64 -5.68
N ASP A 126 -4.94 3.98 -6.54
CA ASP A 126 -5.72 4.65 -7.58
C ASP A 126 -6.84 5.51 -7.01
N GLN A 127 -7.48 5.04 -5.93
CA GLN A 127 -8.48 5.80 -5.19
C GLN A 127 -7.89 7.08 -4.59
N ASP A 128 -6.69 7.01 -4.02
CA ASP A 128 -6.00 8.20 -3.52
C ASP A 128 -5.69 9.21 -4.64
N ARG A 129 -5.17 8.74 -5.80
CA ARG A 129 -4.94 9.60 -6.97
C ARG A 129 -6.22 10.28 -7.44
N ALA A 130 -7.34 9.55 -7.47
CA ALA A 130 -8.64 10.08 -7.86
C ALA A 130 -9.16 11.12 -6.84
N LEU A 131 -9.04 10.82 -5.55
CA LEU A 131 -9.46 11.71 -4.46
C LEU A 131 -8.65 12.99 -4.44
N CYS A 132 -7.31 12.91 -4.53
CA CYS A 132 -6.43 14.07 -4.62
C CYS A 132 -6.81 14.99 -5.80
N ARG A 133 -7.09 14.42 -6.98
CA ARG A 133 -7.55 15.20 -8.14
C ARG A 133 -8.92 15.84 -7.90
N ALA A 134 -9.85 15.14 -7.27
CA ALA A 134 -11.17 15.68 -6.96
C ALA A 134 -11.10 16.84 -5.97
N ILE A 135 -10.34 16.67 -4.87
CA ILE A 135 -10.08 17.72 -3.89
C ILE A 135 -9.44 18.94 -4.57
N GLY A 136 -8.45 18.73 -5.44
CA GLY A 136 -7.81 19.80 -6.19
C GLY A 136 -8.78 20.57 -7.09
N ARG A 137 -9.65 19.87 -7.84
CA ARG A 137 -10.67 20.51 -8.68
C ARG A 137 -11.66 21.35 -7.87
N HIS A 138 -12.27 20.74 -6.84
CA HIS A 138 -13.26 21.44 -6.02
C HIS A 138 -12.64 22.55 -5.17
N GLY A 139 -11.40 22.38 -4.70
CA GLY A 139 -10.68 23.39 -3.94
C GLY A 139 -10.27 24.59 -4.80
N ALA A 140 -9.90 24.37 -6.06
CA ALA A 140 -9.53 25.44 -6.98
C ALA A 140 -10.68 26.42 -7.23
N GLU A 141 -11.92 25.94 -7.26
CA GLU A 141 -13.12 26.79 -7.41
C GLU A 141 -13.33 27.77 -6.24
N LEU A 142 -12.69 27.52 -5.09
CA LEU A 142 -12.80 28.37 -3.90
C LEU A 142 -11.70 29.43 -3.80
N ILE A 143 -10.69 29.38 -4.68
CA ILE A 143 -9.55 30.30 -4.65
C ILE A 143 -9.76 31.36 -5.73
N ALA A 144 -9.89 32.61 -5.32
CA ALA A 144 -10.01 33.72 -6.27
C ALA A 144 -8.69 33.95 -7.02
N ASN A 145 -8.79 34.39 -8.28
CA ASN A 145 -7.64 34.81 -9.07
C ASN A 145 -6.84 35.87 -8.29
N ASP A 146 -5.51 35.82 -8.41
CA ASP A 146 -4.55 36.73 -7.76
C ASP A 146 -4.52 36.67 -6.21
N SER A 147 -5.09 35.63 -5.60
CA SER A 147 -4.99 35.39 -4.15
C SER A 147 -3.72 34.66 -3.76
N GLY A 148 -3.13 35.02 -2.61
CA GLY A 148 -2.08 34.24 -1.95
C GLY A 148 -2.66 33.08 -1.13
N VAL A 149 -2.06 31.89 -1.21
CA VAL A 149 -2.46 30.71 -0.42
C VAL A 149 -1.38 30.39 0.60
N LEU A 150 -1.76 30.32 1.89
CA LEU A 150 -0.89 29.85 2.97
C LEU A 150 -1.31 28.45 3.40
N THR A 151 -0.36 27.51 3.42
CA THR A 151 -0.60 26.13 3.89
C THR A 151 0.41 25.75 4.97
N PRO A 152 -0.02 25.18 6.11
CA PRO A 152 0.92 24.55 7.04
C PRO A 152 1.38 23.19 6.48
N CYS A 153 2.67 22.87 6.61
CA CYS A 153 3.28 21.59 6.20
C CYS A 153 3.27 21.33 4.67
N ASN A 154 3.40 20.08 4.26
CA ASN A 154 3.27 19.61 2.88
C ASN A 154 2.09 18.62 2.76
N ALA A 155 1.09 19.00 1.96
CA ALA A 155 -0.08 18.18 1.61
C ALA A 155 -0.17 17.93 0.09
N GLY A 156 0.90 18.17 -0.65
CA GLY A 156 1.03 17.87 -2.08
C GLY A 156 1.76 16.56 -2.34
N GLY A 157 2.10 16.31 -3.61
CA GLY A 157 2.98 15.21 -4.00
C GLY A 157 4.36 15.33 -3.34
N LEU A 158 4.93 14.20 -2.93
CA LEU A 158 6.27 14.06 -2.39
C LEU A 158 7.12 13.20 -3.33
#